data_AF-A0A8X6UCQ2-F1
#
_entry.id   AF-A0A8X6UCQ2-F1
#
_cell.length_a   1.000
_cell.length_b   1.000
_cell.length_c   1.000
_cell.angle_alpha   90.00
_cell.angle_beta   90.00
_cell.angle_gamma   90.00
#
_symmetry.space_group_name_H-M   'P 1'
#
loop_
_entity.id
_entity.type
_entity.pdbx_description
1 polymer ?
#
loop_
_entity_poly.entity_id
_entity_poly.type
_entity_poly.pdbx_seq_one_letter_code
_entity_poly.pdbx_strand_id
1 'polypeptide(L)'
;VTANFKGKEAHAAAFPWEGCNALDAAIAAYQNIALLRQHIKPSNRIQVIITKGGVVPNVIPAEAELQICVRSATKAELRDLTARIKECVKSGAAAARCSVNIECDEKFCYESLVTNKIMGKIYDTYALKL
;
A
#
# COMPACT_ATOMS: atom_id res chain seq x y z
N VAL A 1 -2.85 2.70 4.44
CA VAL A 1 -3.07 3.45 3.20
C VAL A 1 -3.96 2.62 2.31
N THR A 2 -5.07 3.17 1.84
CA THR A 2 -6.00 2.51 0.93
C THR A 2 -5.97 3.25 -0.39
N ALA A 3 -5.79 2.55 -1.50
CA ALA A 3 -5.81 3.13 -2.84
C ALA A 3 -6.95 2.52 -3.65
N ASN A 4 -7.92 3.36 -3.99
CA ASN A 4 -9.11 3.00 -4.75
C ASN A 4 -8.94 3.46 -6.20
N PHE A 5 -8.80 2.53 -7.13
CA PHE A 5 -8.66 2.79 -8.55
C PHE A 5 -10.04 2.79 -9.22
N LYS A 6 -10.27 3.77 -10.09
CA LYS A 6 -11.48 3.90 -10.91
C LYS A 6 -11.11 4.01 -12.39
N GLY A 7 -11.65 3.08 -13.17
CA GLY A 7 -11.52 2.96 -14.61
C GLY A 7 -12.88 2.99 -15.29
N LYS A 8 -13.03 2.21 -16.37
CA LYS A 8 -14.25 2.14 -17.17
C LYS A 8 -14.44 0.72 -17.68
N GLU A 9 -15.65 0.17 -17.48
CA GLU A 9 -15.98 -1.18 -17.92
C GLU A 9 -16.05 -1.25 -19.45
N ALA A 10 -15.68 -2.41 -19.99
CA ALA A 10 -15.85 -2.76 -21.39
C ALA A 10 -15.88 -4.28 -21.52
N HIS A 11 -16.47 -4.78 -22.61
CA HIS A 11 -16.42 -6.21 -22.91
C HIS A 11 -14.99 -6.59 -23.32
N ALA A 12 -14.34 -7.44 -22.53
CA ALA A 12 -12.90 -7.70 -22.63
C ALA A 12 -12.46 -8.25 -23.99
N ALA A 13 -13.34 -9.00 -24.69
CA ALA A 13 -13.04 -9.58 -25.99
C ALA A 13 -13.58 -8.78 -27.19
N ALA A 14 -14.56 -7.89 -26.99
CA ALA A 14 -15.26 -7.27 -28.13
C ALA A 14 -14.76 -5.85 -28.37
N PHE A 15 -14.68 -5.04 -27.31
CA PHE A 15 -14.29 -3.63 -27.40
C PHE A 15 -13.37 -3.21 -26.24
N PRO A 16 -12.26 -3.93 -25.96
CA PRO A 16 -11.40 -3.65 -24.81
C PRO A 16 -10.80 -2.23 -24.82
N TRP A 17 -10.60 -1.62 -26.00
CA TRP A 17 -10.06 -0.27 -26.14
C TRP A 17 -11.00 0.84 -25.63
N GLU A 18 -12.29 0.55 -25.48
CA GLU A 18 -13.28 1.47 -24.91
C GLU A 18 -13.21 1.55 -23.38
N GLY A 19 -12.48 0.62 -22.74
CA GLY A 19 -12.35 0.52 -21.29
C GLY A 19 -11.03 1.08 -20.74
N CYS A 20 -11.00 1.23 -19.41
CA CYS A 20 -9.79 1.52 -18.64
C CYS A 20 -9.72 0.50 -17.50
N ASN A 21 -8.69 -0.35 -17.49
CA ASN A 21 -8.60 -1.48 -16.58
C ASN A 21 -8.03 -1.07 -15.21
N ALA A 22 -8.90 -0.99 -14.21
CA ALA A 22 -8.51 -0.63 -12.84
C ALA A 22 -7.68 -1.73 -12.16
N LEU A 23 -7.87 -3.01 -12.51
CA LEU A 23 -7.05 -4.10 -11.99
C LEU A 23 -5.61 -3.98 -12.49
N ASP A 24 -5.40 -3.67 -13.77
CA ASP A 24 -4.06 -3.46 -14.32
C ASP A 24 -3.37 -2.27 -13.66
N ALA A 25 -4.12 -1.20 -13.37
CA ALA A 25 -3.63 -0.05 -12.60
C ALA A 25 -3.11 -0.47 -11.21
N ALA A 26 -3.88 -1.30 -10.50
CA ALA A 26 -3.51 -1.83 -9.20
C ALA A 26 -2.30 -2.77 -9.26
N ILE A 27 -2.21 -3.63 -10.29
CA ILE A 27 -1.06 -4.52 -10.50
C ILE A 27 0.20 -3.71 -10.81
N ALA A 28 0.12 -2.71 -11.68
CA ALA A 28 1.23 -1.82 -11.98
C ALA A 28 1.72 -1.09 -10.72
N ALA A 29 0.79 -0.56 -9.91
CA ALA A 29 1.13 0.04 -8.62
C ALA A 29 1.78 -0.96 -7.66
N TYR A 30 1.28 -2.19 -7.57
CA TYR A 30 1.86 -3.26 -6.76
C TYR A 30 3.31 -3.55 -7.18
N GLN A 31 3.55 -3.66 -8.49
CA GLN A 31 4.88 -3.93 -9.02
C GLN A 31 5.84 -2.75 -8.78
N ASN A 32 5.37 -1.51 -8.95
CA ASN A 32 6.16 -0.32 -8.63
C ASN A 32 6.58 -0.31 -7.14
N ILE A 33 5.66 -0.68 -6.24
CA ILE A 33 5.97 -0.84 -4.81
C ILE A 33 6.95 -2.01 -4.58
N ALA A 34 6.85 -3.10 -5.33
CA ALA A 34 7.80 -4.21 -5.25
C ALA A 34 9.21 -3.76 -5.64
N LEU A 35 9.37 -2.98 -6.72
CA LEU A 35 10.65 -2.40 -7.13
C LEU A 35 11.20 -1.42 -6.09
N LEU A 36 10.33 -0.61 -5.49
CA LEU A 36 10.68 0.34 -4.43
C LEU A 36 11.39 -0.34 -3.24
N ARG A 37 11.07 -1.61 -2.94
CA ARG A 37 11.63 -2.35 -1.79
C ARG A 37 13.14 -2.54 -1.83
N GLN A 38 13.79 -2.47 -2.99
CA GLN A 38 15.26 -2.48 -3.06
C GLN A 38 15.87 -1.22 -2.43
N HIS A 39 15.10 -0.12 -2.34
CA HIS A 39 15.56 1.21 -1.95
C HIS A 39 14.93 1.70 -0.64
N ILE A 40 14.61 0.80 0.28
CA ILE A 40 14.11 1.11 1.63
C ILE A 40 15.12 0.65 2.70
N LYS A 41 15.06 1.28 3.88
CA LYS A 41 15.91 0.88 5.02
C LYS A 41 15.50 -0.50 5.57
N PRO A 42 16.43 -1.27 6.15
CA PRO A 42 16.12 -2.54 6.83
C PRO A 42 15.14 -2.42 8.01
N SER A 43 14.92 -1.22 8.55
CA SER A 43 13.91 -0.92 9.58
C SER A 43 12.49 -0.78 9.02
N ASN A 44 12.33 -0.67 7.71
CA ASN A 44 11.08 -0.31 7.07
C ASN A 44 10.39 -1.56 6.52
N ARG A 45 9.06 -1.59 6.56
CA ARG A 45 8.26 -2.70 6.00
C ARG A 45 7.09 -2.14 5.20
N ILE A 46 6.77 -2.82 4.10
CA ILE A 46 5.62 -2.54 3.26
C ILE A 46 4.89 -3.86 3.00
N GLN A 47 3.64 -3.96 3.44
CA GLN A 47 2.75 -5.07 3.10
C GLN A 47 1.61 -4.54 2.23
N VAL A 48 1.27 -5.27 1.18
CA VAL A 48 0.24 -4.87 0.21
C VAL A 48 -0.64 -6.07 -0.09
N ILE A 49 -1.96 -5.86 -0.08
CA ILE A 49 -2.95 -6.82 -0.56
C ILE A 49 -3.89 -6.14 -1.57
N ILE A 50 -4.46 -6.93 -2.47
CA ILE A 50 -5.56 -6.51 -3.37
C ILE A 50 -6.86 -6.95 -2.71
N THR A 51 -7.71 -6.02 -2.31
CA THR A 51 -9.00 -6.31 -1.64
C THR A 51 -10.16 -6.37 -2.64
N LYS A 52 -10.02 -5.69 -3.79
CA LYS A 52 -10.95 -5.75 -4.93
C LYS A 52 -10.16 -5.76 -6.23
N GLY A 53 -10.57 -6.57 -7.20
CA GLY A 53 -9.84 -6.76 -8.45
C GLY A 53 -10.70 -7.21 -9.62
N GLY A 54 -11.95 -6.77 -9.70
CA GLY A 54 -12.91 -7.22 -10.70
C GLY A 54 -13.85 -8.33 -10.19
N VAL A 55 -14.93 -8.54 -10.97
CA VAL A 55 -16.04 -9.44 -10.60
C VAL A 55 -16.10 -10.67 -11.51
N VAL A 56 -15.90 -10.47 -12.81
CA VAL A 56 -15.95 -11.53 -13.83
C VAL A 56 -14.83 -11.35 -14.85
N PRO A 57 -14.29 -12.43 -15.45
CA PRO A 57 -13.11 -12.36 -16.31
C PRO A 57 -13.36 -11.79 -17.71
N ASN A 58 -14.60 -11.75 -18.19
CA ASN A 58 -14.96 -11.25 -19.52
C ASN A 58 -15.34 -9.76 -19.54
N VAL A 59 -15.21 -9.06 -18.42
CA VAL A 59 -15.46 -7.61 -18.29
C VAL A 59 -14.19 -6.94 -17.77
N ILE A 60 -13.77 -5.86 -18.43
CA ILE A 60 -12.67 -5.02 -17.95
C ILE A 60 -13.07 -4.40 -16.60
N PRO A 61 -12.33 -4.64 -15.51
CA PRO A 61 -12.66 -4.09 -14.20
C PRO A 61 -12.63 -2.56 -14.18
N ALA A 62 -13.75 -1.91 -13.83
CA ALA A 62 -13.78 -0.48 -13.57
C ALA A 62 -13.30 -0.10 -12.16
N GLU A 63 -13.20 -1.07 -11.25
CA GLU A 63 -12.79 -0.82 -9.87
C GLU A 63 -11.77 -1.85 -9.38
N ALA A 64 -10.75 -1.35 -8.67
CA ALA A 64 -9.79 -2.17 -7.94
C ALA A 64 -9.32 -1.43 -6.69
N GLU A 65 -8.89 -2.17 -5.68
CA GLU A 65 -8.50 -1.61 -4.39
C GLU A 65 -7.24 -2.28 -3.86
N LEU A 66 -6.27 -1.46 -3.43
CA LEU A 66 -5.09 -1.89 -2.69
C LEU A 66 -5.17 -1.44 -1.25
N GLN A 67 -4.89 -2.36 -0.33
CA GLN A 67 -4.66 -2.02 1.07
C GLN A 67 -3.18 -2.19 1.40
N ILE A 68 -2.56 -1.10 1.85
CA ILE A 68 -1.12 -0.99 2.05
C ILE A 68 -0.84 -0.64 3.52
N CYS A 69 -0.11 -1.51 4.21
CA CYS A 69 0.46 -1.26 5.52
C CYS A 69 1.92 -0.84 5.39
N VAL A 70 2.30 0.24 6.07
CA VAL A 70 3.66 0.79 6.06
C VAL A 70 4.14 0.90 7.50
N ARG A 71 5.36 0.43 7.77
CA ARG A 71 6.00 0.53 9.09
C ARG A 71 7.40 1.09 8.93
N SER A 72 7.80 1.95 9.86
CA SER A 72 9.12 2.57 9.93
C SER A 72 9.52 2.77 11.39
N ALA A 73 10.81 2.95 11.65
CA ALA A 73 11.31 3.22 13.01
C ALA A 73 10.92 4.61 13.53
N THR A 74 10.77 5.59 12.64
CA THR A 74 10.41 6.96 12.99
C THR A 74 9.26 7.49 12.12
N LYS A 75 8.53 8.47 12.66
CA LYS A 75 7.44 9.16 11.94
C LYS A 75 7.91 9.88 10.68
N ALA A 76 9.11 10.48 10.72
CA ALA A 76 9.68 11.18 9.57
C ALA A 76 9.93 10.21 8.40
N GLU A 77 10.56 9.07 8.68
CA GLU A 77 10.78 8.03 7.66
C GLU A 77 9.46 7.39 7.18
N LEU A 78 8.49 7.22 8.07
CA LEU A 78 7.17 6.73 7.69
C LEU A 78 6.50 7.67 6.68
N ARG A 79 6.58 8.99 6.91
CA ARG A 79 6.04 10.00 6.00
C ARG A 79 6.74 9.98 4.64
N ASP A 80 8.07 9.94 4.62
CA ASP A 80 8.86 9.84 3.39
C ASP A 80 8.51 8.59 2.58
N LEU A 81 8.50 7.42 3.24
CA LEU A 81 8.18 6.16 2.58
C LEU A 81 6.73 6.15 2.04
N THR A 82 5.80 6.71 2.81
CA THR A 82 4.40 6.83 2.38
C THR A 82 4.26 7.74 1.15
N ALA A 83 5.02 8.84 1.07
CA ALA A 83 5.03 9.70 -0.11
C ALA A 83 5.52 8.95 -1.36
N ARG A 84 6.61 8.19 -1.24
CA ARG A 84 7.14 7.36 -2.35
C ARG A 84 6.14 6.29 -2.80
N ILE A 85 5.43 5.67 -1.85
CA ILE A 85 4.35 4.70 -2.16
C ILE A 85 3.20 5.39 -2.91
N LYS A 86 2.80 6.61 -2.51
CA LYS A 86 1.76 7.37 -3.22
C LYS A 86 2.14 7.62 -4.68
N GLU A 87 3.40 7.93 -4.97
CA GLU A 87 3.87 8.10 -6.35
C GLU A 87 3.88 6.77 -7.14
N CYS A 88 4.21 5.65 -6.51
CA CYS A 88 4.08 4.32 -7.13
C CYS A 88 2.62 4.01 -7.51
N VAL A 89 1.67 4.38 -6.64
CA VAL A 89 0.23 4.21 -6.87
C VAL A 89 -0.27 5.11 -8.00
N LYS A 90 0.09 6.40 -7.98
CA LYS A 90 -0.30 7.36 -9.01
C LYS A 90 0.25 6.98 -10.38
N SER A 91 1.50 6.52 -10.46
CA SER A 91 2.11 6.08 -11.72
C SER A 91 1.41 4.85 -12.30
N GLY A 92 1.01 3.89 -11.46
CA GLY A 92 0.19 2.74 -11.90
C GLY A 92 -1.16 3.17 -12.47
N ALA A 93 -1.86 4.10 -11.78
CA ALA A 93 -3.11 4.66 -12.26
C ALA A 93 -2.95 5.39 -13.60
N ALA A 94 -1.92 6.24 -13.73
CA ALA A 94 -1.64 6.99 -14.93
C ALA A 94 -1.34 6.08 -16.13
N ALA A 95 -0.53 5.03 -15.94
CA ALA A 95 -0.18 4.08 -17.00
C ALA A 95 -1.42 3.36 -17.57
N ALA A 96 -2.41 3.06 -16.73
CA ALA A 96 -3.65 2.40 -17.12
C ALA A 96 -4.79 3.37 -17.49
N ARG A 97 -4.51 4.69 -17.58
CA ARG A 97 -5.53 5.74 -17.83
C ARG A 97 -6.69 5.69 -16.82
N CYS A 98 -6.40 5.33 -15.58
CA CYS A 98 -7.35 5.27 -14.48
C CYS A 98 -7.13 6.47 -13.53
N SER A 99 -8.18 6.80 -12.77
CA SER A 99 -8.04 7.71 -11.62
C SER A 99 -7.84 6.90 -10.34
N VAL A 100 -7.25 7.52 -9.32
CA VAL A 100 -7.02 6.87 -8.03
C VAL A 100 -7.29 7.83 -6.88
N ASN A 101 -8.08 7.37 -5.90
CA ASN A 101 -8.25 8.04 -4.63
C ASN A 101 -7.39 7.34 -3.57
N ILE A 102 -6.51 8.08 -2.89
CA ILE A 102 -5.59 7.53 -1.90
C ILE A 102 -5.93 8.06 -0.53
N GLU A 103 -6.36 7.17 0.35
CA GLU A 103 -6.74 7.49 1.72
C GLU A 103 -5.66 6.99 2.69
N CYS A 104 -5.24 7.89 3.58
CA CYS A 104 -4.35 7.58 4.68
C CYS A 104 -5.17 7.71 5.97
N ASP A 105 -5.66 6.60 6.50
CA ASP A 105 -6.36 6.64 7.78
C ASP A 105 -5.34 6.85 8.91
N GLU A 106 -5.27 8.08 9.42
CA GLU A 106 -4.40 8.45 10.52
C GLU A 106 -4.80 7.78 11.84
N LYS A 107 -6.04 7.29 11.96
CA LYS A 107 -6.52 6.63 13.19
C LYS A 107 -5.85 5.28 13.45
N PHE A 108 -5.33 4.64 12.40
CA PHE A 108 -4.59 3.38 12.50
C PHE A 108 -3.07 3.56 12.46
N CYS A 109 -2.57 4.79 12.58
CA CYS A 109 -1.14 5.06 12.72
C CYS A 109 -0.69 4.83 14.16
N TYR A 110 0.01 3.73 14.40
CA TYR A 110 0.74 3.53 15.65
C TYR A 110 2.02 4.37 15.66
N GLU A 111 2.25 5.11 16.73
CA GLU A 111 3.50 5.85 16.94
C GLU A 111 4.62 4.88 17.37
N SER A 112 5.88 5.29 17.16
CA SER A 112 7.02 4.50 17.57
C SER A 112 7.01 4.26 19.09
N LEU A 113 7.17 3.00 19.50
CA LEU A 113 7.35 2.65 20.91
C LEU A 113 8.75 3.08 21.36
N VAL A 114 8.82 4.02 22.30
CA VAL A 114 10.07 4.42 22.95
C VAL A 114 10.18 3.71 24.30
N THR A 115 10.96 2.64 24.34
CA THR A 115 11.14 1.86 25.57
C THR A 115 12.14 2.52 26.52
N ASN A 116 11.74 2.72 27.77
CA ASN A 116 12.67 3.10 28.84
C ASN A 116 13.58 1.92 29.20
N LYS A 117 14.84 2.00 28.77
CA LYS A 117 15.82 0.92 28.95
C LYS A 117 16.15 0.65 30.43
N ILE A 118 16.06 1.66 31.30
CA ILE A 118 16.33 1.49 32.74
C ILE A 118 15.22 0.65 33.36
N MET A 119 13.95 1.01 33.11
CA MET A 119 12.82 0.23 33.61
C MET A 119 12.81 -1.19 33.02
N GLY A 120 13.16 -1.35 31.74
CA GLY A 120 13.30 -2.68 31.12
C GLY A 120 14.33 -3.55 31.83
N LYS A 121 15.52 -3.02 32.13
CA LYS A 121 16.57 -3.75 32.87
C LYS A 121 16.13 -4.12 34.29
N ILE A 122 15.44 -3.22 34.98
CA ILE A 122 14.91 -3.49 36.33
C ILE A 122 13.91 -4.65 36.25
N TYR A 123 12.98 -4.60 35.29
CA TYR A 123 12.03 -5.69 35.07
C TYR A 123 12.74 -7.02 34.82
N ASP A 124 13.69 -7.09 33.88
CA ASP A 124 14.44 -8.32 33.57
C ASP A 124 15.15 -8.90 34.81
N THR A 125 15.67 -8.03 35.68
CA THR A 125 16.42 -8.43 36.89
C THR A 125 15.55 -9.16 37.92
N TYR A 126 14.27 -8.79 38.01
CA TYR A 126 13.35 -9.34 39.02
C TYR A 126 12.34 -10.34 38.44
N ALA A 127 11.96 -10.22 37.17
CA ALA A 127 11.00 -11.10 36.52
C ALA A 127 11.51 -12.54 36.36
N LEU A 128 12.81 -12.74 36.13
CA LEU A 128 13.45 -14.06 36.01
C LEU A 128 13.72 -14.74 37.37
N LYS A 129 13.44 -14.06 38.49
CA LYS A 129 13.61 -14.59 39.85
C LYS A 129 12.30 -15.14 40.46
N LEU A 130 11.19 -15.05 39.72
CA LEU A 130 9.91 -15.71 40.00
C LEU A 130 9.91 -17.10 39.35
#